data_AF-A0A3D2U9P6-F1
#
_entry.id   AF-A0A3D2U9P6-F1
#
_cell.length_a   1.000
_cell.length_b   1.000
_cell.length_c   1.000
_cell.angle_alpha   90.00
_cell.angle_beta   90.00
_cell.angle_gamma   90.00
#
_symmetry.space_group_name_H-M   'P 1'
#
loop_
_entity.id
_entity.type
_entity.pdbx_description
1 polymer ?
#
loop_
_entity_poly.entity_id
_entity_poly.type
_entity_poly.pdbx_seq_one_letter_code
_entity_poly.pdbx_strand_id
1 'polypeptide(L)'
;MAYMELCRVVGLLAIFWPERRMPEVPRYEHDDLGGCFYAIKRLIEETGEGTADPIKRLFTGAGQQMQVRLEQEWLQPNWTFFIGVESSLSYNEINNLLRGELNMKVGSTAKVDNIFQRGQAGVSIVPEPEAPRMLPGKNWTYWKVDERSAAWKDVADTLNLGVRINETQVDGPIQDQQDIRVRTPDGESVKMVFALYAVPAVAGS
;
A
#
# COMPACT_ATOMS: atom_id res chain seq x y z
N MET A 1 40.98 6.87 -15.32
CA MET A 1 39.91 6.13 -16.03
C MET A 1 38.78 5.71 -15.09
N ALA A 2 39.04 5.01 -13.98
CA ALA A 2 37.99 4.60 -13.03
C ALA A 2 37.09 5.75 -12.53
N TYR A 3 37.65 6.91 -12.20
CA TYR A 3 36.89 8.07 -11.74
C TYR A 3 35.81 8.53 -12.74
N MET A 4 36.18 8.64 -14.03
CA MET A 4 35.25 9.09 -15.07
C MET A 4 34.10 8.11 -15.28
N GLU A 5 34.35 6.81 -15.18
CA GLU A 5 33.30 5.79 -15.28
C GLU A 5 32.34 5.86 -14.10
N LEU A 6 32.83 6.09 -12.88
CA LEU A 6 31.95 6.27 -11.72
C LEU A 6 31.12 7.56 -11.81
N CYS A 7 31.70 8.66 -12.30
CA CYS A 7 30.94 9.89 -12.58
C CYS A 7 29.87 9.66 -13.65
N ARG A 8 30.17 8.85 -14.67
CA ARG A 8 29.19 8.46 -15.69
C ARG A 8 28.05 7.64 -15.09
N VAL A 9 28.33 6.72 -14.16
CA VAL A 9 27.31 5.98 -13.41
C VAL A 9 26.44 6.93 -12.58
N VAL A 10 27.03 7.88 -11.84
CA VAL A 10 26.26 8.92 -11.10
C VAL A 10 25.36 9.72 -12.04
N GLY A 11 25.84 10.10 -13.21
CA GLY A 11 25.04 10.81 -14.23
C GLY A 11 23.87 9.98 -14.76
N LEU A 12 24.05 8.66 -14.95
CA LEU A 12 22.97 7.75 -15.34
C LEU A 12 21.95 7.58 -14.21
N LEU A 13 22.43 7.53 -12.96
CA LEU A 13 21.60 7.38 -11.77
C LEU A 13 20.83 8.66 -11.42
N ALA A 14 21.29 9.84 -11.85
CA ALA A 14 20.68 11.16 -11.60
C ALA A 14 19.17 11.23 -11.95
N ILE A 15 18.69 10.38 -12.86
CA ILE A 15 17.27 10.29 -13.23
C ILE A 15 16.38 9.77 -12.10
N PHE A 16 16.95 9.03 -11.14
CA PHE A 16 16.24 8.44 -10.02
C PHE A 16 16.22 9.34 -8.77
N TRP A 17 17.00 10.43 -8.75
CA TRP A 17 16.95 11.39 -7.64
C TRP A 17 15.63 12.19 -7.65
N PRO A 18 15.13 12.60 -6.47
CA PRO A 18 13.91 13.42 -6.34
C PRO A 18 13.94 14.70 -7.19
N GLU A 19 15.07 15.40 -7.19
CA GLU A 19 15.29 16.64 -7.94
C GLU A 19 15.47 16.41 -9.44
N ARG A 20 15.70 15.16 -9.87
CA ARG A 20 16.02 14.75 -11.25
C ARG A 20 17.11 15.62 -11.88
N ARG A 21 18.09 16.00 -11.07
CA ARG A 21 19.21 16.85 -11.45
C ARG A 21 20.50 16.15 -11.13
N MET A 22 21.52 16.46 -11.93
CA MET A 22 22.87 15.99 -11.67
C MET A 22 23.33 16.56 -10.32
N PRO A 23 23.69 15.70 -9.34
CA PRO A 23 24.27 16.18 -8.10
C PRO A 23 25.64 16.82 -8.37
N GLU A 24 26.09 17.69 -7.48
CA GLU A 24 27.41 18.29 -7.60
C GLU A 24 28.47 17.20 -7.37
N VAL A 25 29.08 16.77 -8.48
CA VAL A 25 30.14 15.77 -8.46
C VAL A 25 31.45 16.47 -8.12
N PRO A 26 32.18 16.04 -7.07
CA PRO A 26 33.47 16.64 -6.74
C PRO A 26 34.45 16.56 -7.90
N ARG A 27 35.45 17.45 -7.91
CA ARG A 27 36.51 17.37 -8.93
C ARG A 27 37.48 16.25 -8.55
N TYR A 28 38.06 15.64 -9.58
CA TYR A 28 39.09 14.64 -9.37
C TYR A 28 40.33 15.28 -8.75
N GLU A 29 40.74 14.77 -7.59
CA GLU A 29 41.91 15.24 -6.85
C GLU A 29 42.90 14.10 -6.69
N HIS A 30 44.07 14.23 -7.35
CA HIS A 30 45.10 13.19 -7.34
C HIS A 30 45.79 13.05 -5.98
N ASP A 31 45.85 14.12 -5.20
CA ASP A 31 46.47 14.16 -3.88
C ASP A 31 45.52 13.68 -2.76
N ASP A 32 44.21 13.61 -3.05
CA ASP A 32 43.18 13.04 -2.19
C ASP A 32 42.24 12.10 -2.95
N LEU A 33 42.79 10.97 -3.37
CA LEU A 33 42.01 9.90 -4.01
C LEU A 33 40.94 9.33 -3.07
N GLY A 34 41.17 9.34 -1.74
CA GLY A 34 40.24 8.80 -0.76
C GLY A 34 38.96 9.63 -0.70
N GLY A 35 39.09 10.95 -0.54
CA GLY A 35 37.97 11.88 -0.45
C GLY A 35 37.12 11.90 -1.72
N CYS A 36 37.76 11.99 -2.90
CA CYS A 36 37.00 12.07 -4.15
C CYS A 36 36.27 10.76 -4.49
N PHE A 37 36.87 9.59 -4.27
CA PHE A 37 36.17 8.32 -4.52
C PHE A 37 35.10 8.02 -3.46
N TYR A 38 35.31 8.39 -2.20
CA TYR A 38 34.31 8.22 -1.14
C TYR A 38 33.05 9.03 -1.42
N ALA A 39 33.20 10.27 -1.87
CA ALA A 39 32.06 11.12 -2.22
C ALA A 39 31.24 10.55 -3.39
N ILE A 40 31.91 10.03 -4.43
CA ILE A 40 31.23 9.37 -5.56
C ILE A 40 30.51 8.11 -5.10
N LYS A 41 31.15 7.28 -4.28
CA LYS A 41 30.54 6.08 -3.70
C LYS A 41 29.28 6.45 -2.92
N ARG A 42 29.34 7.50 -2.09
CA ARG A 42 28.20 7.99 -1.34
C ARG A 42 27.05 8.44 -2.25
N LEU A 43 27.34 9.18 -3.32
CA LEU A 43 26.31 9.55 -4.30
C LEU A 43 25.65 8.33 -4.95
N ILE A 44 26.42 7.30 -5.31
CA ILE A 44 25.87 6.05 -5.88
C ILE A 44 25.01 5.31 -4.85
N GLU A 45 25.44 5.27 -3.58
CA GLU A 45 24.72 4.64 -2.48
C GLU A 45 23.43 5.43 -2.13
N GLU A 46 23.45 6.76 -2.18
CA GLU A 46 22.27 7.63 -1.98
C GLU A 46 21.20 7.43 -3.07
N THR A 47 21.57 7.04 -4.30
CA THR A 47 20.56 6.61 -5.29
C THR A 47 19.96 5.24 -4.94
N GLY A 48 20.77 4.39 -4.30
CA GLY A 48 20.44 3.01 -3.94
C GLY A 48 19.70 2.89 -2.61
N GLU A 49 19.66 3.94 -1.79
CA GLU A 49 18.70 4.13 -0.68
C GLU A 49 17.28 4.40 -1.21
N GLY A 50 16.89 3.63 -2.23
CA GLY A 50 15.53 3.56 -2.72
C GLY A 50 14.64 3.18 -1.55
N THR A 51 13.66 4.04 -1.28
CA THR A 51 12.49 3.72 -0.48
C THR A 51 12.02 2.34 -0.88
N ALA A 52 11.99 1.39 0.07
CA ALA A 52 11.59 0.03 -0.23
C ALA A 52 10.26 0.04 -1.01
N ASP A 53 10.15 -0.83 -2.02
CA ASP A 53 8.95 -0.85 -2.85
C ASP A 53 7.71 -1.16 -2.00
N PRO A 54 6.55 -0.57 -2.32
CA PRO A 54 5.32 -0.88 -1.61
C PRO A 54 4.99 -2.36 -1.79
N ILE A 55 4.73 -3.04 -0.69
CA ILE A 55 4.39 -4.46 -0.69
C ILE A 55 2.89 -4.62 -0.88
N LYS A 56 2.49 -5.34 -1.93
CA LYS A 56 1.09 -5.68 -2.21
C LYS A 56 0.79 -7.10 -1.75
N ARG A 57 -0.30 -7.28 -0.98
CA ARG A 57 -0.84 -8.59 -0.62
C ARG A 57 -2.34 -8.64 -0.88
N LEU A 58 -2.76 -9.57 -1.74
CA LEU A 58 -4.18 -9.78 -2.01
C LEU A 58 -4.86 -10.38 -0.79
N PHE A 59 -6.10 -9.97 -0.54
CA PHE A 59 -6.95 -10.64 0.42
C PHE A 59 -7.45 -11.97 -0.19
N THR A 60 -7.74 -12.93 0.66
CA THR A 60 -8.34 -14.22 0.30
C THR A 60 -9.60 -14.43 1.12
N GLY A 61 -10.69 -14.88 0.49
CA GLY A 61 -11.94 -15.09 1.20
C GLY A 61 -11.91 -16.29 2.13
N ALA A 62 -12.49 -16.10 3.31
CA ALA A 62 -12.66 -17.12 4.34
C ALA A 62 -14.00 -16.90 5.05
N GLY A 63 -14.92 -17.86 4.92
CA GLY A 63 -16.28 -17.70 5.43
C GLY A 63 -17.00 -16.52 4.77
N GLN A 64 -17.29 -15.47 5.55
CA GLN A 64 -18.01 -14.27 5.10
C GLN A 64 -17.11 -13.02 5.01
N GLN A 65 -15.80 -13.17 5.22
CA GLN A 65 -14.83 -12.08 5.19
C GLN A 65 -13.74 -12.35 4.15
N MET A 66 -13.12 -11.27 3.68
CA MET A 66 -11.85 -11.30 2.98
C MET A 66 -10.75 -11.08 4.01
N GLN A 67 -9.68 -11.88 4.00
CA GLN A 67 -8.62 -11.80 4.99
C GLN A 67 -7.22 -11.69 4.37
N VAL A 68 -6.31 -11.03 5.07
CA VAL A 68 -4.91 -10.88 4.70
C VAL A 68 -4.03 -10.94 5.94
N ARG A 69 -2.89 -11.62 5.83
CA ARG A 69 -1.88 -11.67 6.89
C ARG A 69 -0.93 -10.49 6.75
N LEU A 70 -0.50 -9.91 7.87
CA LEU A 70 0.55 -8.90 7.94
C LEU A 70 1.88 -9.56 8.34
N GLU A 71 2.98 -8.87 8.09
CA GLU A 71 4.30 -9.24 8.64
C GLU A 71 4.66 -8.30 9.79
N GLN A 72 5.42 -8.80 10.76
CA GLN A 72 5.75 -8.05 11.97
C GLN A 72 6.61 -6.82 11.65
N GLU A 73 7.44 -6.93 10.62
CA GLU A 73 8.32 -5.89 10.11
C GLU A 73 7.53 -4.67 9.63
N TRP A 74 6.31 -4.87 9.12
CA TRP A 74 5.47 -3.79 8.59
C TRP A 74 4.77 -2.99 9.69
N LEU A 75 4.79 -3.44 10.95
CA LEU A 75 4.19 -2.71 12.06
C LEU A 75 5.12 -1.65 12.66
N GLN A 76 6.33 -1.51 12.12
CA GLN A 76 7.25 -0.45 12.55
C GLN A 76 6.67 0.93 12.18
N PRO A 77 6.95 1.99 12.95
CA PRO A 77 6.32 3.31 12.78
C PRO A 77 6.57 3.99 11.42
N ASN A 78 7.53 3.50 10.67
CA ASN A 78 7.88 3.96 9.33
C ASN A 78 7.10 3.23 8.24
N TRP A 79 5.99 2.56 8.54
CA TRP A 79 5.11 1.97 7.53
C TRP A 79 3.76 2.65 7.54
N THR A 80 3.06 2.56 6.43
CA THR A 80 1.68 3.03 6.29
C THR A 80 0.92 2.03 5.45
N PHE A 81 -0.31 1.74 5.87
CA PHE A 81 -1.16 0.78 5.19
C PHE A 81 -2.26 1.45 4.37
N PHE A 82 -2.54 0.88 3.20
CA PHE A 82 -3.69 1.23 2.38
C PHE A 82 -4.45 -0.05 2.00
N ILE A 83 -5.78 0.02 2.06
CA ILE A 83 -6.64 -0.97 1.41
C ILE A 83 -6.90 -0.45 0.00
N GLY A 84 -6.46 -1.21 -0.99
CA GLY A 84 -6.75 -0.97 -2.40
C GLY A 84 -7.88 -1.85 -2.89
N VAL A 85 -8.72 -1.30 -3.75
CA VAL A 85 -9.79 -2.01 -4.46
C VAL A 85 -9.57 -1.86 -5.96
N GLU A 86 -9.39 -3.00 -6.64
CA GLU A 86 -9.38 -3.05 -8.10
C GLU A 86 -10.78 -3.30 -8.64
N SER A 87 -11.24 -2.47 -9.57
CA SER A 87 -12.49 -2.69 -10.29
C SER A 87 -12.56 -1.88 -11.58
N SER A 88 -13.56 -2.17 -12.42
CA SER A 88 -13.92 -1.32 -13.56
C SER A 88 -14.68 -0.05 -13.15
N LEU A 89 -15.14 0.03 -11.91
CA LEU A 89 -15.88 1.17 -11.37
C LEU A 89 -14.96 2.35 -11.05
N SER A 90 -15.54 3.55 -11.07
CA SER A 90 -14.90 4.77 -10.61
C SER A 90 -14.75 4.82 -9.09
N TYR A 91 -13.87 5.70 -8.60
CA TYR A 91 -13.69 5.94 -7.16
C TYR A 91 -15.00 6.27 -6.44
N ASN A 92 -15.86 7.10 -7.03
CA ASN A 92 -17.11 7.51 -6.39
C ASN A 92 -18.09 6.33 -6.25
N GLU A 93 -18.19 5.49 -7.28
CA GLU A 93 -19.03 4.29 -7.26
C GLU A 93 -18.53 3.29 -6.20
N ILE A 94 -17.22 3.04 -6.14
CA ILE A 94 -16.64 2.14 -5.13
C ILE A 94 -16.83 2.72 -3.73
N ASN A 95 -16.51 4.00 -3.51
CA ASN A 95 -16.68 4.62 -2.19
C ASN A 95 -18.13 4.60 -1.72
N ASN A 96 -19.11 4.77 -2.63
CA ASN A 96 -20.52 4.65 -2.31
C ASN A 96 -20.90 3.21 -1.96
N LEU A 97 -20.51 2.22 -2.77
CA LEU A 97 -20.74 0.80 -2.49
C LEU A 97 -20.19 0.36 -1.14
N LEU A 98 -18.93 0.71 -0.84
CA LEU A 98 -18.26 0.33 0.40
C LEU A 98 -18.96 0.91 1.64
N ARG A 99 -19.47 2.14 1.56
CA ARG A 99 -20.13 2.84 2.68
C ARG A 99 -21.63 2.53 2.79
N GLY A 100 -22.27 2.22 1.67
CA GLY A 100 -23.70 1.93 1.55
C GLY A 100 -23.99 0.44 1.62
N GLU A 101 -24.25 -0.16 0.46
CA GLU A 101 -24.81 -1.51 0.31
C GLU A 101 -23.91 -2.60 0.91
N LEU A 102 -22.59 -2.48 0.72
CA LEU A 102 -21.62 -3.42 1.27
C LEU A 102 -21.41 -3.23 2.77
N ASN A 103 -21.72 -2.05 3.32
CA ASN A 103 -21.51 -1.69 4.72
C ASN A 103 -20.14 -2.18 5.26
N MET A 104 -19.08 -1.93 4.49
CA MET A 104 -17.78 -2.54 4.73
C MET A 104 -17.26 -2.21 6.14
N LYS A 105 -16.80 -3.23 6.85
CA LYS A 105 -16.08 -3.13 8.12
C LYS A 105 -14.71 -3.75 8.02
N VAL A 106 -13.75 -3.12 8.70
CA VAL A 106 -12.36 -3.56 8.74
C VAL A 106 -12.00 -3.86 10.20
N GLY A 107 -11.22 -4.91 10.45
CA GLY A 107 -10.82 -5.29 11.80
C GLY A 107 -9.93 -6.52 11.80
N SER A 108 -9.58 -7.05 12.97
CA SER A 108 -8.89 -8.35 13.00
C SER A 108 -9.84 -9.45 12.51
N THR A 109 -9.31 -10.48 11.85
CA THR A 109 -10.12 -11.57 11.30
C THR A 109 -10.96 -12.29 12.37
N ALA A 110 -10.48 -12.30 13.61
CA ALA A 110 -11.17 -12.86 14.77
C ALA A 110 -12.35 -12.01 15.27
N LYS A 111 -12.36 -10.69 15.00
CA LYS A 111 -13.38 -9.76 15.53
C LYS A 111 -14.25 -9.11 14.46
N VAL A 112 -13.81 -9.05 13.20
CA VAL A 112 -14.48 -8.27 12.15
C VAL A 112 -15.93 -8.70 11.90
N ASP A 113 -16.24 -9.99 12.05
CA ASP A 113 -17.62 -10.49 11.93
C ASP A 113 -18.51 -9.97 13.06
N ASN A 114 -18.01 -9.94 14.29
CA ASN A 114 -18.71 -9.37 15.44
C ASN A 114 -18.89 -7.85 15.30
N ILE A 115 -17.85 -7.16 14.82
CA ILE A 115 -17.87 -5.71 14.54
C ILE A 115 -18.99 -5.39 13.55
N PHE A 116 -19.09 -6.18 12.47
CA PHE A 116 -20.14 -6.02 11.46
C PHE A 116 -21.53 -6.27 12.02
N GLN A 117 -21.76 -7.44 12.63
CA GLN A 117 -23.06 -7.84 13.16
C GLN A 117 -23.60 -6.87 14.22
N ARG A 118 -22.72 -6.29 15.04
CA ARG A 118 -23.09 -5.36 16.13
C ARG A 118 -23.01 -3.89 15.73
N GLY A 119 -22.66 -3.58 14.48
CA GLY A 119 -22.48 -2.21 14.02
C GLY A 119 -21.40 -1.44 14.79
N GLN A 120 -20.41 -2.13 15.36
CA GLN A 120 -19.36 -1.49 16.13
C GLN A 120 -18.37 -0.74 15.24
N ALA A 121 -17.60 0.16 15.84
CA ALA A 121 -16.47 0.78 15.18
C ALA A 121 -15.37 -0.26 14.96
N GLY A 122 -15.02 -0.49 13.71
CA GLY A 122 -13.85 -1.27 13.32
C GLY A 122 -12.59 -0.42 13.23
N VAL A 123 -11.58 -0.94 12.53
CA VAL A 123 -10.43 -0.15 12.09
C VAL A 123 -10.94 0.91 11.13
N SER A 124 -10.68 2.18 11.46
CA SER A 124 -11.08 3.30 10.62
C SER A 124 -10.25 3.31 9.34
N ILE A 125 -10.89 3.67 8.23
CA ILE A 125 -10.22 3.88 6.95
C ILE A 125 -10.60 5.26 6.40
N VAL A 126 -9.61 5.96 5.87
CA VAL A 126 -9.74 7.31 5.32
C VAL A 126 -9.65 7.22 3.81
N PRO A 127 -10.67 7.67 3.06
CA PRO A 127 -10.61 7.64 1.60
C PRO A 127 -9.47 8.49 1.04
N GLU A 128 -8.79 7.98 0.02
CA GLU A 128 -7.72 8.65 -0.73
C GLU A 128 -8.18 8.76 -2.19
N PRO A 129 -8.83 9.88 -2.58
CA PRO A 129 -9.40 10.05 -3.93
C PRO A 129 -8.36 10.03 -5.05
N GLU A 130 -7.13 10.45 -4.73
CA GLU A 130 -5.98 10.35 -5.62
C GLU A 130 -5.10 9.18 -5.18
N ALA A 131 -4.76 8.30 -6.12
CA ALA A 131 -3.88 7.18 -5.81
C ALA A 131 -2.52 7.70 -5.30
N PRO A 132 -2.02 7.18 -4.16
CA PRO A 132 -0.69 7.54 -3.66
C PRO A 132 0.36 7.30 -4.75
N ARG A 133 1.35 8.20 -4.87
CA ARG A 133 2.31 8.22 -5.98
C ARG A 133 3.06 6.90 -6.21
N MET A 134 3.31 6.12 -5.16
CA MET A 134 4.01 4.84 -5.24
C MET A 134 3.08 3.67 -5.59
N LEU A 135 1.76 3.86 -5.56
CA LEU A 135 0.78 2.81 -5.80
C LEU A 135 0.20 2.86 -7.23
N PRO A 136 -0.28 1.74 -7.78
CA PRO A 136 -0.91 1.72 -9.10
C PRO A 136 -2.10 2.67 -9.22
N GLY A 137 -2.14 3.54 -10.23
CA GLY A 137 -3.26 4.49 -10.41
C GLY A 137 -4.45 3.95 -11.24
N LYS A 138 -4.20 3.10 -12.24
CA LYS A 138 -5.24 2.65 -13.17
C LYS A 138 -6.08 1.52 -12.56
N ASN A 139 -7.40 1.67 -12.56
CA ASN A 139 -8.39 0.70 -12.03
C ASN A 139 -8.29 0.39 -10.54
N TRP A 140 -7.43 1.09 -9.79
CA TRP A 140 -7.25 0.92 -8.36
C TRP A 140 -7.70 2.17 -7.61
N THR A 141 -8.39 1.96 -6.49
CA THR A 141 -8.85 3.02 -5.59
C THR A 141 -8.42 2.68 -4.17
N TYR A 142 -8.19 3.70 -3.34
CA TYR A 142 -7.46 3.50 -2.08
C TYR A 142 -8.14 4.14 -0.88
N TRP A 143 -7.99 3.48 0.26
CA TRP A 143 -8.31 4.01 1.57
C TRP A 143 -7.13 3.77 2.50
N LYS A 144 -6.62 4.84 3.11
CA LYS A 144 -5.58 4.76 4.13
C LYS A 144 -6.14 4.13 5.40
N VAL A 145 -5.42 3.17 5.96
CA VAL A 145 -5.77 2.55 7.24
C VAL A 145 -5.35 3.49 8.37
N ASP A 146 -6.27 3.78 9.30
CA ASP A 146 -5.96 4.54 10.50
C ASP A 146 -5.52 3.62 11.64
N GLU A 147 -4.20 3.48 11.75
CA GLU A 147 -3.52 2.66 12.76
C GLU A 147 -3.70 3.20 14.19
N ARG A 148 -4.24 4.42 14.36
CA ARG A 148 -4.55 4.99 15.68
C ARG A 148 -5.90 4.51 16.20
N SER A 149 -6.72 3.88 15.36
CA SER A 149 -8.02 3.34 15.76
C SER A 149 -7.87 2.25 16.83
N ALA A 150 -8.79 2.21 17.81
CA ALA A 150 -8.71 1.25 18.91
C ALA A 150 -8.72 -0.22 18.43
N ALA A 151 -9.46 -0.50 17.36
CA ALA A 151 -9.54 -1.84 16.76
C ALA A 151 -8.26 -2.28 16.02
N TRP A 152 -7.36 -1.34 15.68
CA TRP A 152 -6.07 -1.67 15.05
C TRP A 152 -5.19 -2.51 15.97
N LYS A 153 -5.28 -2.28 17.28
CA LYS A 153 -4.51 -3.05 18.27
C LYS A 153 -4.67 -4.56 18.07
N ASP A 154 -5.90 -5.02 17.84
CA ASP A 154 -6.16 -6.46 17.63
C ASP A 154 -5.56 -6.97 16.31
N VAL A 155 -5.50 -6.14 15.26
CA VAL A 155 -4.86 -6.48 13.99
C VAL A 155 -3.34 -6.60 14.19
N ALA A 156 -2.73 -5.62 14.85
CA ALA A 156 -1.30 -5.62 15.15
C ALA A 156 -0.90 -6.81 16.03
N ASP A 157 -1.69 -7.11 17.06
CA ASP A 157 -1.42 -8.22 17.99
C ASP A 157 -1.59 -9.59 17.31
N THR A 158 -2.49 -9.72 16.31
CA THR A 158 -2.77 -11.00 15.63
C THR A 158 -2.12 -11.16 14.27
N LEU A 159 -1.56 -10.10 13.70
CA LEU A 159 -1.05 -10.02 12.32
C LEU A 159 -2.06 -10.45 11.25
N ASN A 160 -3.35 -10.31 11.51
CA ASN A 160 -4.41 -10.68 10.57
C ASN A 160 -5.43 -9.56 10.45
N LEU A 161 -5.61 -9.05 9.23
CA LEU A 161 -6.58 -8.02 8.89
C LEU A 161 -7.69 -8.65 8.06
N GLY A 162 -8.92 -8.38 8.44
CA GLY A 162 -10.14 -8.83 7.79
C GLY A 162 -10.98 -7.66 7.29
N VAL A 163 -11.64 -7.88 6.17
CA VAL A 163 -12.67 -7.03 5.60
C VAL A 163 -13.96 -7.83 5.58
N ARG A 164 -14.99 -7.33 6.26
CA ARG A 164 -16.34 -7.89 6.27
C ARG A 164 -17.25 -6.97 5.48
N ILE A 165 -17.98 -7.57 4.53
CA ILE A 165 -18.95 -6.89 3.66
C ILE A 165 -20.26 -7.64 3.71
N ASN A 166 -21.38 -6.96 3.45
CA ASN A 166 -22.69 -7.57 3.41
C ASN A 166 -22.76 -8.70 2.36
N GLU A 167 -22.90 -9.94 2.82
CA GLU A 167 -22.89 -11.13 1.98
C GLU A 167 -24.06 -11.19 1.00
N THR A 168 -25.17 -10.50 1.31
CA THR A 168 -26.35 -10.43 0.42
C THR A 168 -26.08 -9.68 -0.89
N GLN A 169 -25.02 -8.88 -0.91
CA GLN A 169 -24.57 -8.12 -2.09
C GLN A 169 -23.49 -8.85 -2.87
N VAL A 170 -23.01 -10.00 -2.37
CA VAL A 170 -21.96 -10.79 -3.03
C VAL A 170 -22.60 -11.88 -3.87
N ASP A 171 -22.17 -11.99 -5.12
CA ASP A 171 -22.64 -12.97 -6.09
C ASP A 171 -21.63 -14.13 -6.20
N GLY A 172 -21.96 -15.25 -5.57
CA GLY A 172 -21.16 -16.46 -5.55
C GLY A 172 -20.30 -16.66 -4.30
N PRO A 173 -19.56 -17.78 -4.21
CA PRO A 173 -18.73 -18.09 -3.06
C PRO A 173 -17.46 -17.23 -3.04
N ILE A 174 -17.00 -16.88 -1.83
CA ILE A 174 -15.73 -16.16 -1.65
C ILE A 174 -14.60 -17.05 -1.13
N GLN A 175 -14.90 -18.25 -0.66
CA GLN A 175 -13.92 -19.14 -0.03
C GLN A 175 -12.73 -19.41 -0.97
N ASP A 176 -11.53 -19.12 -0.46
CA ASP A 176 -10.24 -19.26 -1.16
C ASP A 176 -10.12 -18.41 -2.44
N GLN A 177 -11.06 -17.49 -2.69
CA GLN A 177 -11.02 -16.56 -3.81
C GLN A 177 -10.27 -15.28 -3.42
N GLN A 178 -9.55 -14.70 -4.38
CA GLN A 178 -8.92 -13.37 -4.23
C GLN A 178 -9.78 -12.25 -4.81
N ASP A 179 -10.87 -12.61 -5.46
CA ASP A 179 -11.85 -11.69 -5.98
C ASP A 179 -13.26 -12.07 -5.57
N ILE A 180 -14.12 -11.05 -5.58
CA ILE A 180 -15.55 -11.20 -5.34
C ILE A 180 -16.30 -10.55 -6.49
N ARG A 181 -17.54 -11.00 -6.70
CA ARG A 181 -18.49 -10.28 -7.54
C ARG A 181 -19.50 -9.59 -6.64
N VAL A 182 -19.69 -8.30 -6.83
CA VAL A 182 -20.62 -7.47 -6.05
C VAL A 182 -21.74 -7.01 -6.96
N ARG A 183 -22.98 -7.11 -6.48
CA ARG A 183 -24.14 -6.55 -7.14
C ARG A 183 -24.16 -5.04 -6.94
N THR A 184 -24.13 -4.29 -8.03
CA THR A 184 -24.29 -2.84 -8.04
C THR A 184 -25.78 -2.44 -7.91
N PRO A 185 -26.11 -1.19 -7.55
CA PRO A 185 -27.50 -0.76 -7.36
C PRO A 185 -28.38 -0.87 -8.62
N ASP A 186 -27.79 -0.86 -9.80
CA ASP A 186 -28.43 -1.09 -11.10
C ASP A 186 -28.67 -2.58 -11.42
N GLY A 187 -28.19 -3.49 -10.55
CA GLY A 187 -28.37 -4.94 -10.66
C GLY A 187 -27.28 -5.66 -11.44
N GLU A 188 -26.27 -4.94 -11.96
CA GLU A 188 -25.10 -5.57 -12.59
C GLU A 188 -24.19 -6.24 -11.55
N SER A 189 -23.40 -7.22 -11.99
CA SER A 189 -22.45 -7.95 -11.13
C SER A 189 -21.03 -7.58 -11.54
N VAL A 190 -20.32 -6.88 -10.66
CA VAL A 190 -18.99 -6.33 -10.93
C VAL A 190 -17.92 -7.04 -10.13
N LYS A 191 -16.80 -7.34 -10.76
CA LYS A 191 -15.61 -7.91 -10.11
C LYS A 191 -14.90 -6.87 -9.25
N MET A 192 -14.54 -7.27 -8.03
CA MET A 192 -13.70 -6.49 -7.11
C MET A 192 -12.57 -7.36 -6.55
N VAL A 193 -11.36 -6.81 -6.51
CA VAL A 193 -10.19 -7.42 -5.85
C VAL A 193 -9.76 -6.51 -4.71
N PHE A 194 -9.59 -7.06 -3.51
CA PHE A 194 -9.05 -6.33 -2.37
C PHE A 194 -7.57 -6.63 -2.19
N ALA A 195 -6.77 -5.62 -1.94
CA ALA A 195 -5.35 -5.75 -1.62
C ALA A 195 -4.96 -4.85 -0.44
N LEU A 196 -4.09 -5.36 0.42
CA LEU A 196 -3.39 -4.55 1.41
C LEU A 196 -2.07 -4.12 0.77
N TYR A 197 -1.81 -2.81 0.80
CA TYR A 197 -0.54 -2.21 0.44
C TYR A 197 0.15 -1.75 1.71
N ALA A 198 1.32 -2.32 2.02
CA ALA A 198 2.22 -1.82 3.05
C ALA A 198 3.26 -0.94 2.37
N VAL A 199 3.25 0.35 2.67
CA VAL A 199 4.11 1.35 2.06
C VAL A 199 5.11 1.80 3.11
N PRO A 200 6.41 1.58 2.92
CA PRO A 200 7.41 2.15 3.82
C PRO A 200 7.45 3.66 3.61
N ALA A 201 7.57 4.40 4.70
CA ALA A 201 7.73 5.83 4.70
C ALA A 201 8.99 6.18 3.89
N VAL A 202 8.81 7.11 2.96
CA VAL A 202 9.93 7.76 2.32
C VAL A 202 10.64 8.54 3.41
N ALA A 203 11.95 8.31 3.61
CA ALA A 203 12.74 9.14 4.49
C ALA A 203 12.72 10.58 3.93
N GLY A 204 11.88 11.44 4.50
CA GLY A 204 11.76 12.85 4.14
C GLY A 204 10.35 13.29 3.76
N SER A 205 9.56 13.66 4.77
CA SER A 205 8.43 14.60 4.65
C SER A 205 8.51 15.61 5.77
#